data_AF-A0A5D0U801-F1
#
_entry.id   AF-A0A5D0U801-F1
#
_cell.length_a   1.000
_cell.length_b   1.000
_cell.length_c   1.000
_cell.angle_alpha   90.00
_cell.angle_beta   90.00
_cell.angle_gamma   90.00
#
_symmetry.space_group_name_H-M   'P 1'
#
loop_
_entity.id
_entity.type
_entity.pdbx_description
1 polymer ?
#
loop_
_entity_poly.entity_id
_entity_poly.type
_entity_poly.pdbx_seq_one_letter_code
_entity_poly.pdbx_strand_id
1 'polypeptide(L)'
;MELILMVLLPLPLGYLVRNRTAAYLTYVGVHSFAFTFQTMTLTRAWVGGETRAFAKDPDSVPWSYAAVNVAIYAAGLGLVTLGAWLRSRRASTPGPKPVDISG
;
A
#
# COMPACT_ATOMS: atom_id res chain seq x y z
N MET A 1 -13.35 -3.72 -4.11
CA MET A 1 -12.49 -4.62 -4.90
C MET A 1 -11.01 -4.21 -4.79
N GLU A 2 -10.66 -2.95 -5.07
CA GLU A 2 -9.28 -2.41 -4.98
C GLU A 2 -8.72 -2.25 -3.55
N LEU A 3 -9.51 -1.70 -2.62
CA LEU A 3 -9.08 -1.39 -1.24
C LEU A 3 -8.47 -2.58 -0.50
N ILE A 4 -9.03 -3.78 -0.70
CA ILE A 4 -8.59 -5.00 -0.01
C ILE A 4 -7.20 -5.42 -0.52
N LEU A 5 -6.99 -5.37 -1.84
CA LEU A 5 -5.67 -5.64 -2.43
C LEU A 5 -4.63 -4.61 -1.97
N MET A 6 -5.01 -3.33 -1.93
CA MET A 6 -4.11 -2.24 -1.55
C MET A 6 -3.67 -2.25 -0.08
N VAL A 7 -4.46 -2.85 0.82
CA VAL A 7 -4.10 -2.98 2.25
C VAL A 7 -3.37 -4.30 2.54
N LEU A 8 -3.74 -5.39 1.86
CA LEU A 8 -3.15 -6.71 2.12
C LEU A 8 -1.79 -6.91 1.47
N LEU A 9 -1.49 -6.28 0.34
CA LEU A 9 -0.22 -6.41 -0.37
C LEU A 9 1.00 -5.67 0.27
N PRO A 10 0.87 -4.45 0.82
CA PRO A 10 2.03 -3.67 1.28
C PRO A 10 2.81 -4.33 2.42
N LEU A 11 2.13 -4.96 3.37
CA LEU A 11 2.78 -5.60 4.51
C LEU A 11 3.64 -6.81 4.09
N PRO A 12 3.14 -7.78 3.30
CA PRO A 12 3.95 -8.83 2.68
C PRO A 12 5.09 -8.28 1.82
N LEU A 13 4.85 -7.21 1.04
CA LEU A 13 5.90 -6.58 0.22
C LEU A 13 7.06 -6.09 1.09
N GLY A 14 6.76 -5.33 2.14
CA GLY A 14 7.76 -4.85 3.09
C GLY A 14 8.50 -5.98 3.82
N TYR A 15 7.79 -7.05 4.15
CA TYR A 15 8.36 -8.18 4.88
C TYR A 15 9.24 -9.09 4.01
N LEU A 16 8.79 -9.44 2.80
CA LEU A 16 9.45 -10.42 1.94
C LEU A 16 10.55 -9.80 1.08
N VAL A 17 10.36 -8.58 0.57
CA VAL A 17 11.34 -7.93 -0.33
C VAL A 17 12.52 -7.40 0.49
N ARG A 18 13.73 -7.77 0.08
CA ARG A 18 14.97 -7.47 0.83
C ARG A 18 15.47 -6.04 0.60
N ASN A 19 15.26 -5.52 -0.61
CA ASN A 19 15.57 -4.14 -0.96
C ASN A 19 14.36 -3.24 -0.64
N ARG A 20 14.53 -2.31 0.31
CA ARG A 20 13.48 -1.39 0.75
C ARG A 20 12.98 -0.49 -0.40
N THR A 21 13.88 0.05 -1.20
CA THR A 21 13.53 0.90 -2.34
C THR A 21 12.70 0.11 -3.36
N ALA A 22 13.10 -1.12 -3.66
CA ALA A 22 12.32 -2.00 -4.54
C ALA A 22 10.93 -2.29 -3.96
N ALA A 23 10.80 -2.53 -2.66
CA ALA A 23 9.50 -2.76 -2.02
C ALA A 23 8.57 -1.55 -2.16
N TYR A 24 9.08 -0.33 -1.93
CA TYR A 24 8.32 0.90 -2.12
C TYR A 24 7.94 1.10 -3.59
N LEU A 25 8.90 0.99 -4.52
CA LEU A 25 8.63 1.17 -5.94
C LEU A 25 7.60 0.18 -6.47
N THR A 26 7.67 -1.09 -6.03
CA THR A 26 6.65 -2.09 -6.37
C THR A 26 5.29 -1.72 -5.80
N TYR A 27 5.22 -1.28 -4.53
CA TYR A 27 3.97 -0.80 -3.95
C TYR A 27 3.40 0.37 -4.74
N VAL A 28 4.21 1.39 -5.06
CA VAL A 28 3.77 2.55 -5.84
C VAL A 28 3.32 2.13 -7.23
N GLY A 29 4.08 1.29 -7.94
CA GLY A 29 3.74 0.81 -9.27
C GLY A 29 2.41 0.04 -9.31
N VAL A 30 2.23 -0.90 -8.37
CA VAL A 30 0.97 -1.66 -8.25
C VAL A 30 -0.18 -0.73 -7.86
N HIS A 31 0.03 0.19 -6.92
CA HIS A 31 -0.99 1.13 -6.49
C HIS A 31 -1.44 2.05 -7.63
N SER A 32 -0.49 2.62 -8.39
CA SER A 32 -0.78 3.48 -9.53
C SER A 32 -1.52 2.74 -10.65
N PHE A 33 -1.12 1.50 -10.94
CA PHE A 33 -1.80 0.66 -11.94
C PHE A 33 -3.26 0.42 -11.54
N ALA A 34 -3.47 -0.02 -10.30
CA ALA A 34 -4.77 -0.37 -9.76
C ALA A 34 -5.70 0.87 -9.65
N PHE A 35 -5.15 2.01 -9.19
CA PHE A 35 -5.83 3.31 -9.16
C PHE A 35 -6.30 3.78 -10.56
N THR A 36 -5.55 3.44 -11.62
CA THR A 36 -5.94 3.77 -13.00
C THR A 36 -7.23 3.04 -13.41
N PHE A 37 -7.34 1.74 -13.13
CA PHE A 37 -8.57 0.98 -13.42
C PHE A 37 -9.74 1.39 -12.54
N GLN A 38 -9.45 1.72 -11.28
CA GLN A 38 -10.46 2.29 -10.37
C GLN A 38 -11.01 3.60 -10.94
N THR A 39 -10.13 4.52 -11.33
CA THR A 39 -10.51 5.81 -11.90
C THR A 39 -11.33 5.62 -13.17
N MET A 40 -10.89 4.75 -14.09
CA MET A 40 -11.64 4.41 -15.31
C MET A 40 -13.05 3.90 -15.00
N THR A 41 -13.19 3.02 -14.01
CA THR A 41 -14.48 2.44 -13.59
C THR A 41 -15.40 3.51 -12.99
N LEU A 42 -14.85 4.38 -12.13
CA LEU A 42 -15.59 5.48 -11.51
C LEU A 42 -16.03 6.51 -12.55
N THR A 43 -15.17 6.88 -13.51
CA THR A 43 -15.53 7.77 -14.61
C THR A 43 -16.63 7.17 -15.47
N ARG A 44 -16.54 5.87 -15.80
CA ARG A 44 -17.60 5.18 -16.55
C ARG A 44 -18.94 5.19 -15.80
N ALA A 45 -18.93 4.95 -14.49
CA ALA A 45 -20.13 5.01 -13.65
C ALA A 45 -20.72 6.42 -13.58
N TRP A 46 -19.86 7.44 -13.49
CA TRP A 46 -20.27 8.84 -13.50
C TRP A 46 -20.93 9.26 -14.81
N VAL A 47 -20.39 8.86 -15.95
CA VAL A 47 -21.04 9.04 -17.27
C VAL A 47 -22.40 8.32 -17.31
N GLY A 48 -22.53 7.18 -16.63
CA GLY A 48 -23.79 6.44 -16.44
C GLY A 48 -24.78 7.10 -15.47
N GLY A 49 -24.44 8.24 -14.87
CA GLY A 49 -25.30 9.02 -13.98
C GLY A 49 -25.05 8.84 -12.48
N GLU A 50 -24.06 8.05 -12.06
CA GLU A 50 -23.73 7.86 -10.64
C GLU A 50 -22.85 9.01 -10.11
N THR A 51 -23.33 9.73 -9.10
CA THR A 51 -22.67 10.95 -8.59
C THR A 51 -22.01 10.80 -7.22
N ARG A 52 -21.80 9.57 -6.74
CA ARG A 52 -21.24 9.31 -5.40
C ARG A 52 -19.75 9.65 -5.30
N ALA A 53 -18.99 9.40 -6.36
CA ALA A 53 -17.54 9.61 -6.39
C ALA A 53 -17.16 10.97 -7.00
N PHE A 54 -17.87 11.38 -8.05
CA PHE A 54 -17.72 12.67 -8.69
C PHE A 54 -19.05 13.39 -8.66
N ALA A 55 -19.06 14.61 -8.17
CA ALA A 55 -20.24 15.44 -8.18
C ALA A 55 -20.62 15.84 -9.60
N LYS A 56 -21.89 16.21 -9.80
CA LYS A 56 -22.40 16.72 -11.08
C LYS A 56 -21.94 18.15 -11.37
N ASP A 57 -21.68 18.91 -10.31
CA ASP A 57 -21.19 20.28 -10.39
C ASP A 57 -19.69 20.26 -10.74
N PRO A 58 -19.30 20.79 -11.92
CA PRO A 58 -17.91 20.78 -12.37
C PRO A 58 -16.99 21.66 -11.51
N ASP A 59 -17.52 22.64 -10.77
CA ASP A 59 -16.73 23.51 -9.90
C ASP A 59 -16.53 22.92 -8.50
N SER A 60 -17.22 21.82 -8.20
CA SER A 60 -17.11 21.14 -6.92
C SER A 60 -15.91 20.19 -6.89
N VAL A 61 -14.85 20.61 -6.20
CA VAL A 61 -13.65 19.79 -6.00
C VAL A 61 -13.96 18.66 -4.99
N PRO A 62 -13.72 17.38 -5.34
CA PRO A 62 -14.06 16.26 -4.47
C PRO A 62 -12.98 16.03 -3.39
N TRP A 63 -12.82 16.99 -2.48
CA TRP A 63 -11.78 16.98 -1.43
C TRP A 63 -11.84 15.75 -0.53
N SER A 64 -13.04 15.27 -0.19
CA SER A 64 -13.21 14.07 0.62
C SER A 64 -12.62 12.83 -0.05
N TYR A 65 -12.85 12.67 -1.36
CA TYR A 65 -12.29 11.59 -2.14
C TYR A 65 -10.76 11.70 -2.24
N ALA A 66 -10.23 12.90 -2.50
CA ALA A 66 -8.79 13.12 -2.52
C ALA A 66 -8.14 12.78 -1.16
N ALA A 67 -8.71 13.26 -0.06
CA ALA A 67 -8.22 13.00 1.29
C ALA A 67 -8.23 11.50 1.63
N VAL A 68 -9.30 10.78 1.27
CA VAL A 68 -9.40 9.33 1.49
C VAL A 68 -8.32 8.58 0.70
N ASN A 69 -8.09 8.93 -0.58
CA ASN A 69 -7.05 8.28 -1.38
C ASN A 69 -5.64 8.53 -0.82
N VAL A 70 -5.35 9.77 -0.42
CA VAL A 70 -4.06 10.10 0.22
C VAL A 70 -3.87 9.30 1.51
N ALA A 71 -4.92 9.18 2.34
CA ALA A 71 -4.86 8.40 3.58
C ALA A 71 -4.59 6.91 3.32
N ILE A 72 -5.26 6.31 2.33
CA ILE A 72 -5.05 4.91 1.93
C ILE A 72 -3.63 4.70 1.41
N TYR A 73 -3.14 5.61 0.56
CA TYR A 73 -1.78 5.54 0.01
C TYR A 73 -0.72 5.62 1.11
N ALA A 74 -0.87 6.58 2.05
CA ALA A 74 0.01 6.72 3.20
C ALA A 74 -0.03 5.48 4.11
N ALA A 75 -1.22 4.93 4.36
CA ALA A 75 -1.38 3.71 5.14
C ALA A 75 -0.63 2.52 4.51
N GLY A 76 -0.69 2.36 3.18
CA GLY A 76 0.06 1.31 2.50
C GLY A 76 1.58 1.51 2.56
N LEU A 77 2.10 2.73 2.43
CA LEU A 77 3.53 3.01 2.68
C LEU A 77 3.93 2.67 4.12
N GLY A 78 3.08 2.99 5.09
CA GLY A 78 3.25 2.61 6.49
C GLY A 78 3.33 1.10 6.68
N LEU A 79 2.46 0.34 6.00
CA LEU A 79 2.47 -1.13 6.04
C LEU A 79 3.72 -1.74 5.39
N VAL A 80 4.22 -1.18 4.29
CA VAL A 80 5.53 -1.57 3.71
C VAL A 80 6.65 -1.34 4.73
N THR A 81 6.65 -0.17 5.38
CA THR A 81 7.62 0.17 6.42
C THR A 81 7.56 -0.82 7.59
N LEU A 82 6.34 -1.13 8.06
CA LEU A 82 6.07 -2.05 9.14
C LEU A 82 6.55 -3.47 8.81
N GLY A 83 6.27 -3.97 7.60
CA GLY A 83 6.75 -5.27 7.14
C GLY A 83 8.29 -5.36 7.15
N ALA A 84 8.96 -4.32 6.64
CA ALA A 84 10.43 -4.25 6.62
C ALA A 84 11.02 -4.20 8.04
N TRP A 85 10.34 -3.50 8.95
CA TRP A 85 10.72 -3.43 10.36
C TRP A 85 10.55 -4.80 11.06
N LEU A 86 9.42 -5.48 10.87
CA LEU A 86 9.17 -6.83 11.42
C LEU A 86 10.26 -7.82 10.96
N ARG A 87 10.66 -7.76 9.70
CA ARG A 87 11.77 -8.56 9.17
C ARG A 87 13.08 -8.26 9.88
N SER A 88 13.42 -6.97 10.03
CA SER A 88 14.67 -6.56 10.69
C SER A 88 14.73 -7.03 12.15
N ARG A 89 13.63 -6.90 12.89
CA ARG A 89 13.51 -7.42 14.26
C ARG A 89 13.77 -8.92 14.34
N ARG A 90 13.25 -9.70 13.39
CA ARG A 90 13.44 -11.16 13.35
C ARG A 90 14.87 -11.56 13.00
N ALA A 91 15.57 -10.75 12.19
CA ALA A 91 16.97 -10.97 11.84
C ALA A 91 17.94 -10.57 12.98
N SER A 92 17.52 -9.68 13.89
CA SER A 92 18.30 -9.26 15.06
C SER A 92 18.21 -10.20 16.27
N THR A 93 17.41 -11.27 16.21
CA THR A 93 17.40 -12.28 17.28
C THR A 93 18.75 -13.00 17.30
N PRO A 94 19.53 -12.92 18.40
CA PRO A 94 20.82 -13.58 18.48
C PRO A 94 20.67 -15.08 18.21
N GLY A 95 21.47 -15.61 17.28
CA GLY A 95 21.61 -17.06 17.12
C GLY A 95 22.08 -17.69 18.44
N PRO A 96 21.78 -18.98 18.69
CA PRO A 96 22.24 -19.66 19.89
C PRO A 96 23.76 -19.47 20.02
N LYS A 97 24.20 -18.98 21.20
CA LYS A 97 25.62 -18.81 21.50
C LYS A 97 26.32 -20.15 21.20
N PRO A 98 27.39 -20.18 20.39
CA PRO A 98 28.14 -21.40 20.20
C PRO A 98 28.61 -21.88 21.58
N VAL A 99 28.20 -23.09 21.95
CA VAL A 99 28.66 -23.74 23.17
C VAL A 99 30.11 -24.13 22.90
N ASP A 100 31.03 -23.53 23.65
CA ASP A 100 32.44 -23.89 23.60
C ASP A 100 32.60 -25.28 24.21
N ILE A 101 33.04 -26.24 23.39
CA ILE A 101 33.26 -27.65 23.76
C ILE A 101 34.74 -27.97 23.92
N SER A 102 35.62 -26.96 24.03
CA SER A 102 37.06 -27.17 24.25
C SER A 102 37.40 -27.28 25.75
N GLY A 103 36.89 -28.34 26.39
CA GLY A 103 37.23 -28.76 27.76
C GLY A 103 37.92 -30.11 27.80
#